data_AF-A0A1T3VSH9-F1
#
_entry.id   AF-A0A1T3VSH9-F1
#
_cell.length_a   1.000
_cell.length_b   1.000
_cell.length_c   1.000
_cell.angle_alpha   90.00
_cell.angle_beta   90.00
_cell.angle_gamma   90.00
#
_symmetry.space_group_name_H-M   'P 1'
#
loop_
_entity.id
_entity.type
_entity.pdbx_description
1 polymer ?
#
loop_
_entity_poly.entity_id
_entity_poly.type
_entity_poly.pdbx_seq_one_letter_code
_entity_poly.pdbx_strand_id
1 'polypeptide(L)'
;ADIAELRDNISNFDDFIRPLRNYLYWEPHCYNIPVCWSMRSVMDALDGTDTMTSKFEEILPDMHRLDELMPQMLETMPSQIASMESSREMILRMYQTQKGMQDQGMAMQDNQSAMGDAFNDAKNDDTFYLPPEIFNNEDFKRGMESFISPDGKSVRFIISHENDPLTPDGIKLVEKITTAAKEAIKGTPLEGSKIYLTGTAAAFKDMQEGNDWDLIIAGIAALSLIFIIMLLITRSLVAAAVIVGTVVVSLGASFGLSILVWQHILGIELHFMVMAMAVIVLLAVGADYNLLLVARIKEEIHAGLNTGIIRAMGGTGSVVTAAGLVFAFTMMSMFVSEMTVVAQVGTTIGLGLLFDTLVIRSFMTPSIAALMGKWFWWPQVVRQRPARAATPPKPLEPVG
;
A
#
# COMPACT_ATOMS: atom_id res chain seq x y z
N ALA A 1 44.72 -89.06 46.38
CA ALA A 1 43.70 -90.07 46.72
C ALA A 1 42.89 -90.27 45.46
N ASP A 2 42.87 -91.48 44.92
CA ASP A 2 42.32 -91.75 43.60
C ASP A 2 40.82 -91.42 43.61
N ILE A 3 40.38 -90.52 42.74
CA ILE A 3 38.98 -90.07 42.67
C ILE A 3 38.07 -91.29 42.45
N ALA A 4 38.58 -92.31 41.76
CA ALA A 4 37.92 -93.60 41.57
C ALA A 4 37.73 -94.40 42.88
N GLU A 5 38.74 -94.42 43.77
CA GLU A 5 38.67 -95.15 45.04
C GLU A 5 37.70 -94.49 46.04
N LEU A 6 37.60 -93.16 45.99
CA LEU A 6 36.61 -92.42 46.78
C LEU A 6 35.18 -92.69 46.29
N ARG A 7 34.97 -92.72 44.96
CA ARG A 7 33.68 -93.04 44.33
C ARG A 7 33.21 -94.44 44.71
N ASP A 8 34.09 -95.44 44.60
CA ASP A 8 33.71 -96.84 44.86
C ASP A 8 33.37 -97.08 46.34
N ASN A 9 34.04 -96.40 47.28
CA ASN A 9 33.69 -96.46 48.70
C ASN A 9 32.34 -95.79 49.02
N ILE A 10 32.02 -94.68 48.33
CA ILE A 10 30.73 -93.98 48.48
C ILE A 10 29.59 -94.81 47.88
N SER A 11 29.80 -95.43 46.71
CA SER A 11 28.82 -96.33 46.08
C SER A 11 28.51 -97.54 46.96
N ASN A 12 29.52 -98.15 47.59
CA ASN A 12 29.31 -99.28 48.50
C ASN A 12 28.55 -98.89 49.78
N PHE A 13 28.76 -97.66 50.27
CA PHE A 13 28.02 -97.12 51.40
C PHE A 13 26.55 -96.83 51.05
N ASP A 14 26.27 -96.32 49.84
CA ASP A 14 24.90 -96.10 49.35
C ASP A 14 24.10 -97.42 49.29
N ASP A 15 24.72 -98.47 48.75
CA ASP A 15 24.08 -99.78 48.64
C ASP A 15 23.77 -100.41 50.00
N PHE A 16 24.53 -100.10 51.05
CA PHE A 16 24.23 -100.56 52.42
C PHE A 16 22.98 -99.88 53.01
N ILE A 17 22.76 -98.60 52.72
CA ILE A 17 21.67 -97.80 53.30
C ILE A 17 20.38 -97.84 52.44
N ARG A 18 20.43 -98.46 51.25
CA ARG A 18 19.27 -98.66 50.35
C ARG A 18 17.93 -99.02 51.01
N PRO A 19 17.86 -99.99 51.95
CA PRO A 19 16.58 -100.36 52.57
C PRO A 19 15.97 -99.23 53.40
N LEU A 20 16.81 -98.48 54.10
CA LEU A 20 16.41 -97.30 54.89
C LEU A 20 15.97 -96.16 53.96
N ARG A 21 16.70 -95.96 52.85
CA ARG A 21 16.35 -94.97 51.83
C ARG A 21 14.97 -95.25 51.23
N ASN A 22 14.67 -96.49 50.84
CA ASN A 22 13.35 -96.82 50.27
C ASN A 22 12.21 -96.56 51.25
N TYR A 23 12.41 -96.81 52.54
CA TYR A 23 11.40 -96.49 53.57
C TYR A 23 11.18 -94.98 53.69
N LEU A 24 12.24 -94.17 53.70
CA LEU A 24 12.17 -92.70 53.76
C LEU A 24 11.49 -92.07 52.54
N TYR A 25 11.64 -92.66 51.34
CA TYR A 25 10.98 -92.17 50.12
C TYR A 25 9.53 -92.64 49.96
N TRP A 26 9.14 -93.74 50.61
CA TRP A 26 7.79 -94.30 50.54
C TRP A 26 6.77 -93.54 51.42
N GLU A 27 7.21 -92.89 52.49
CA GLU A 27 6.31 -92.19 53.43
C GLU A 27 5.97 -90.76 52.92
N PRO A 28 4.71 -90.48 52.52
CA PRO A 28 4.34 -89.25 51.80
C PRO A 28 4.43 -87.97 52.65
N HIS A 29 4.49 -88.07 53.99
CA HIS A 29 4.57 -86.93 54.90
C HIS A 29 5.99 -86.62 55.40
N CYS A 30 7.02 -87.29 54.87
CA CYS A 30 8.42 -87.13 55.29
C CYS A 30 8.93 -85.67 55.20
N TYR A 31 8.39 -84.85 54.29
CA TYR A 31 8.73 -83.43 54.16
C TYR A 31 8.39 -82.58 55.40
N ASN A 32 7.37 -82.97 56.18
CA ASN A 32 6.91 -82.19 57.34
C ASN A 32 7.54 -82.65 58.66
N ILE A 33 8.35 -83.71 58.64
CA ILE A 33 9.07 -84.23 59.82
C ILE A 33 10.55 -83.83 59.70
N PRO A 34 11.07 -82.93 60.55
CA PRO A 34 12.41 -82.35 60.38
C PRO A 34 13.53 -83.38 60.26
N VAL A 35 13.46 -84.46 61.04
CA VAL A 35 14.47 -85.53 61.03
C VAL A 35 14.44 -86.31 59.71
N CYS A 36 13.25 -86.59 59.19
CA CYS A 36 13.05 -87.36 57.95
C CYS A 36 13.58 -86.58 56.74
N TRP A 37 13.24 -85.29 56.66
CA TRP A 37 13.74 -84.40 55.61
C TRP A 37 15.26 -84.22 55.66
N SER A 38 15.85 -84.09 56.86
CA SER A 38 17.31 -83.95 57.00
C SER A 38 18.07 -85.17 56.50
N MET A 39 17.60 -86.40 56.80
CA MET A 39 18.24 -87.61 56.30
C MET A 39 18.08 -87.75 54.78
N ARG A 40 16.93 -87.37 54.23
CA ARG A 40 16.72 -87.39 52.77
C ARG A 40 17.64 -86.39 52.05
N SER A 41 17.77 -85.17 52.56
CA SER A 41 18.64 -84.15 51.95
C SER A 41 20.12 -84.55 51.95
N VAL A 42 20.58 -85.33 52.94
CA VAL A 42 21.96 -85.86 52.97
C VAL A 42 22.16 -86.90 51.86
N MET A 43 21.14 -87.72 51.57
CA MET A 43 21.21 -88.72 50.50
C MET A 43 21.15 -88.08 49.10
N ASP A 44 20.27 -87.07 48.91
CA ASP A 44 20.24 -86.29 47.66
C ASP A 44 21.58 -85.55 47.41
N ALA A 45 22.30 -85.14 48.47
CA ALA A 45 23.62 -84.52 48.35
C ALA A 45 24.72 -85.52 47.94
N LEU A 46 24.59 -86.80 48.29
CA LEU A 46 25.52 -87.85 47.85
C LEU A 46 25.36 -88.15 46.36
N ASP A 47 24.12 -88.20 45.84
CA ASP A 47 23.86 -88.36 44.40
C ASP A 47 24.46 -87.23 43.54
N GLY A 48 24.59 -86.02 44.10
CA GLY A 48 25.22 -84.89 43.42
C GLY A 48 26.72 -85.07 43.12
N THR A 49 27.41 -85.95 43.84
CA THR A 49 28.87 -86.12 43.71
C THR A 49 29.30 -86.90 42.46
N ASP A 50 28.47 -87.82 41.98
CA ASP A 50 28.73 -88.55 40.73
C ASP A 50 28.60 -87.66 39.49
N THR A 51 27.64 -86.72 39.49
CA THR A 51 27.41 -85.81 38.35
C THR A 51 28.46 -84.71 38.20
N MET A 52 29.14 -84.30 39.29
CA MET A 52 30.26 -83.36 39.22
C MET A 52 31.50 -84.01 38.61
N THR A 53 31.73 -85.30 38.90
CA THR A 53 32.93 -86.02 38.42
C THR A 53 32.86 -86.28 36.91
N SER A 54 31.70 -86.67 36.38
CA SER A 54 31.57 -86.90 34.92
C SER A 54 31.71 -85.63 34.08
N LYS A 55 31.28 -84.47 34.60
CA LYS A 55 31.39 -83.19 33.88
C LYS A 55 32.80 -82.62 33.85
N PHE A 56 33.64 -82.97 34.83
CA PHE A 56 35.05 -82.59 34.82
C PHE A 56 35.85 -83.36 33.75
N GLU A 57 35.45 -84.59 33.41
CA GLU A 57 36.07 -85.37 32.33
C GLU A 57 35.72 -84.82 30.93
N GLU A 58 34.56 -84.18 30.74
CA GLU A 58 34.16 -83.57 29.46
C GLU A 58 34.85 -82.23 29.12
N ILE A 59 35.35 -81.48 30.11
CA ILE A 59 35.91 -80.12 29.91
C ILE A 59 37.42 -80.14 29.61
N LEU A 60 38.14 -81.18 30.03
CA LEU A 60 39.59 -81.32 29.82
C LEU A 60 40.04 -81.22 28.34
N PRO A 61 39.33 -81.79 27.35
CA PRO A 61 39.72 -81.69 25.94
C PRO A 61 39.66 -80.27 25.36
N ASP A 62 38.71 -79.44 25.79
CA ASP A 62 38.50 -78.10 25.25
C ASP A 62 39.55 -77.09 25.73
N MET A 63 40.06 -77.26 26.96
CA MET A 63 41.17 -76.43 27.45
C MET A 63 42.47 -76.67 26.66
N HIS A 64 42.74 -77.91 26.24
CA HIS A 64 43.90 -78.20 25.39
C HIS A 64 43.80 -77.56 24.00
N ARG A 65 42.58 -77.40 23.47
CA ARG A 65 42.34 -76.78 22.16
C ARG A 65 42.54 -75.26 22.17
N LEU A 66 42.27 -74.60 23.29
CA LEU A 66 42.54 -73.17 23.48
C LEU A 66 44.04 -72.87 23.60
N ASP A 67 44.81 -73.77 24.21
CA ASP A 67 46.26 -73.64 24.36
C ASP A 67 46.99 -73.71 22.99
N GLU A 68 46.41 -74.44 22.03
CA GLU A 68 46.96 -74.59 20.68
C GLU A 68 46.65 -73.40 19.75
N LEU A 69 45.52 -72.70 19.97
CA LEU A 69 45.04 -71.60 19.10
C LEU A 69 45.53 -70.21 19.52
N MET A 70 45.85 -70.02 20.81
CA MET A 70 46.30 -68.73 21.35
C MET A 70 47.58 -68.19 20.69
N PRO A 71 48.59 -69.02 20.36
CA PRO A 71 49.81 -68.55 19.68
C PRO A 71 49.56 -68.07 18.24
N GLN A 72 48.61 -68.69 17.51
CA GLN A 72 48.32 -68.36 16.11
C GLN A 72 47.66 -66.97 15.96
N MET A 73 46.86 -66.56 16.95
CA MET A 73 46.30 -65.20 16.96
C MET A 73 47.36 -64.13 17.22
N LEU A 74 48.42 -64.43 17.97
CA LEU A 74 49.50 -63.48 18.25
C LEU A 74 50.42 -63.25 17.04
N GLU A 75 50.61 -64.25 16.17
CA GLU A 75 51.39 -64.09 14.93
C GLU A 75 50.69 -63.21 13.88
N THR A 76 49.35 -63.15 13.89
CA THR A 76 48.56 -62.45 12.87
C THR A 76 48.16 -61.01 13.23
N MET A 77 48.28 -60.61 14.49
CA MET A 77 47.98 -59.22 14.93
C MET A 77 48.88 -58.15 14.28
N PRO A 78 50.22 -58.31 14.14
CA PRO A 78 51.08 -57.26 13.61
C PRO A 78 50.75 -56.86 12.17
N SER A 79 50.35 -57.83 11.33
CA SER A 79 50.01 -57.57 9.93
C SER A 79 48.67 -56.85 9.77
N GLN A 80 47.69 -57.14 10.64
CA GLN A 80 46.43 -56.39 10.67
C GLN A 80 46.63 -54.94 11.12
N ILE A 81 47.47 -54.71 12.12
CA ILE A 81 47.79 -53.34 12.60
C ILE A 81 48.46 -52.53 11.49
N ALA A 82 49.46 -53.09 10.81
CA ALA A 82 50.15 -52.42 9.70
C ALA A 82 49.19 -52.05 8.54
N SER A 83 48.24 -52.94 8.21
CA SER A 83 47.21 -52.67 7.21
C SER A 83 46.26 -51.53 7.63
N MET A 84 45.87 -51.50 8.91
CA MET A 84 45.03 -50.44 9.47
C MET A 84 45.75 -49.09 9.53
N GLU A 85 47.06 -49.06 9.83
CA GLU A 85 47.86 -47.84 9.78
C GLU A 85 47.99 -47.30 8.35
N SER A 86 48.25 -48.18 7.38
CA SER A 86 48.31 -47.83 5.96
C SER A 86 46.99 -47.27 5.44
N SER A 87 45.86 -47.89 5.77
CA SER A 87 44.54 -47.42 5.35
C SER A 87 44.18 -46.06 5.98
N ARG A 88 44.52 -45.87 7.27
CA ARG A 88 44.38 -44.57 7.95
C ARG A 88 45.20 -43.48 7.25
N GLU A 89 46.45 -43.77 6.91
CA GLU A 89 47.32 -42.80 6.25
C GLU A 89 46.81 -42.44 4.84
N MET A 90 46.31 -43.43 4.09
CA MET A 90 45.70 -43.22 2.79
C MET A 90 44.45 -42.32 2.89
N ILE A 91 43.56 -42.57 3.84
CA ILE A 91 42.35 -41.76 4.06
C ILE A 91 42.73 -40.31 4.40
N LEU A 92 43.71 -40.11 5.28
CA LEU A 92 44.17 -38.77 5.67
C LEU A 92 44.77 -38.00 4.49
N ARG A 93 45.57 -38.68 3.64
CA ARG A 93 46.12 -38.07 2.42
C ARG A 93 45.02 -37.73 1.41
N MET A 94 44.03 -38.61 1.23
CA MET A 94 42.92 -38.35 0.31
C MET A 94 42.06 -37.17 0.78
N TYR A 95 41.80 -37.07 2.10
CA TYR A 95 41.13 -35.94 2.72
C TYR A 95 41.89 -34.63 2.51
N GLN A 96 43.21 -34.62 2.72
CA GLN A 96 44.06 -33.44 2.48
C GLN A 96 44.01 -32.98 1.01
N THR A 97 44.09 -33.91 0.06
CA THR A 97 44.00 -33.59 -1.38
C THR A 97 42.61 -33.05 -1.75
N GLN A 98 41.54 -33.66 -1.23
CA GLN A 98 40.18 -33.22 -1.49
C GLN A 98 39.90 -31.84 -0.86
N LYS A 99 40.41 -31.62 0.36
CA LYS A 99 40.38 -30.32 1.02
C LYS A 99 41.14 -29.27 0.22
N GLY A 100 42.36 -29.55 -0.25
CA GLY A 100 43.12 -28.62 -1.08
C GLY A 100 42.40 -28.21 -2.38
N MET A 101 41.72 -29.16 -3.03
CA MET A 101 40.89 -28.86 -4.21
C MET A 101 39.64 -28.03 -3.86
N GLN A 102 39.00 -28.30 -2.72
CA GLN A 102 37.88 -27.49 -2.23
C GLN A 102 38.33 -26.07 -1.84
N ASP A 103 39.42 -25.94 -1.09
CA ASP A 103 39.99 -24.65 -0.68
C ASP A 103 40.37 -23.81 -1.92
N GLN A 104 40.91 -24.43 -2.98
CA GLN A 104 41.18 -23.77 -4.24
C GLN A 104 39.89 -23.32 -4.98
N GLY A 105 38.84 -24.16 -4.95
CA GLY A 105 37.53 -23.81 -5.51
C GLY A 105 36.87 -22.64 -4.77
N MET A 106 36.96 -22.63 -3.44
CA MET A 106 36.45 -21.54 -2.60
C MET A 106 37.25 -20.25 -2.83
N ALA A 107 38.59 -20.32 -2.92
CA ALA A 107 39.42 -19.16 -3.20
C ALA A 107 39.17 -18.52 -4.59
N MET A 108 38.74 -19.30 -5.59
CA MET A 108 38.33 -18.75 -6.88
C MET A 108 36.98 -18.02 -6.83
N GLN A 109 36.06 -18.45 -5.97
CA GLN A 109 34.77 -17.77 -5.77
C GLN A 109 34.84 -16.59 -4.80
N ASP A 110 35.82 -16.60 -3.89
CA ASP A 110 35.98 -15.61 -2.82
C ASP A 110 36.00 -14.17 -3.37
N ASN A 111 36.68 -13.91 -4.49
CA ASN A 111 36.73 -12.56 -5.06
C ASN A 111 35.38 -12.04 -5.55
N GLN A 112 34.48 -12.90 -6.03
CA GLN A 112 33.17 -12.47 -6.54
C GLN A 112 32.16 -12.28 -5.42
N SER A 113 32.17 -13.17 -4.41
CA SER A 113 31.33 -13.03 -3.22
C SER A 113 31.81 -11.91 -2.31
N ALA A 114 33.12 -11.77 -2.07
CA ALA A 114 33.69 -10.73 -1.23
C ALA A 114 33.42 -9.32 -1.76
N MET A 115 33.32 -9.13 -3.08
CA MET A 115 32.95 -7.84 -3.65
C MET A 115 31.47 -7.52 -3.41
N GLY A 116 30.59 -8.53 -3.47
CA GLY A 116 29.19 -8.40 -3.10
C GLY A 116 28.99 -8.10 -1.61
N ASP A 117 29.70 -8.84 -0.75
CA ASP A 117 29.68 -8.64 0.70
C ASP A 117 30.23 -7.28 1.09
N ALA A 118 31.32 -6.82 0.46
CA ALA A 118 31.89 -5.50 0.69
C ALA A 118 30.94 -4.36 0.31
N PHE A 119 30.17 -4.48 -0.78
CA PHE A 119 29.15 -3.48 -1.15
C PHE A 119 27.95 -3.50 -0.20
N ASN A 120 27.53 -4.69 0.25
CA ASN A 120 26.45 -4.85 1.21
C ASN A 120 26.83 -4.30 2.59
N ASP A 121 28.05 -4.57 3.05
CA ASP A 121 28.61 -4.09 4.32
C ASP A 121 28.91 -2.59 4.31
N ALA A 122 29.25 -2.03 3.14
CA ALA A 122 29.43 -0.59 2.97
C ALA A 122 28.13 0.20 3.17
N LYS A 123 26.95 -0.45 3.23
CA LYS A 123 25.62 0.17 3.35
C LYS A 123 25.43 1.34 2.38
N ASN A 124 25.93 1.16 1.17
CA ASN A 124 25.75 2.16 0.13
C ASN A 124 24.39 1.94 -0.52
N ASP A 125 23.39 2.73 -0.13
CA ASP A 125 22.03 2.63 -0.66
C ASP A 125 21.94 3.02 -2.14
N ASP A 126 22.97 3.66 -2.70
CA ASP A 126 22.97 4.20 -4.06
C ASP A 126 23.36 3.18 -5.13
N THR A 127 24.05 2.10 -4.78
CA THR A 127 24.59 1.14 -5.75
C THR A 127 24.64 -0.28 -5.20
N PHE A 128 24.29 -1.27 -6.01
CA PHE A 128 24.48 -2.68 -5.71
C PHE A 128 25.39 -3.34 -6.75
N TYR A 129 26.13 -4.37 -6.32
CA TYR A 129 26.93 -5.18 -7.22
C TYR A 129 26.08 -6.33 -7.78
N LEU A 130 26.07 -6.48 -9.11
CA LEU A 130 25.42 -7.61 -9.78
C LEU A 130 26.50 -8.50 -10.44
N PRO A 131 26.72 -9.74 -9.96
CA PRO A 131 27.66 -10.67 -10.56
C PRO A 131 27.38 -10.95 -12.05
N PRO A 132 28.42 -11.07 -12.90
CA PRO A 132 28.24 -11.28 -14.33
C PRO A 132 27.56 -12.62 -14.68
N GLU A 133 27.58 -13.61 -13.78
CA GLU A 133 26.93 -14.91 -13.98
C GLU A 133 25.40 -14.80 -14.05
N ILE A 134 24.81 -13.81 -13.36
CA ILE A 134 23.34 -13.61 -13.33
C ILE A 134 22.78 -13.30 -14.71
N PHE A 135 23.55 -12.63 -15.58
CA PHE A 135 23.12 -12.33 -16.95
C PHE A 135 22.98 -13.58 -17.84
N ASN A 136 23.52 -14.74 -17.41
CA ASN A 136 23.36 -16.01 -18.12
C ASN A 136 22.09 -16.78 -17.74
N ASN A 137 21.44 -16.43 -16.62
CA ASN A 137 20.24 -17.10 -16.14
C ASN A 137 19.03 -16.83 -17.07
N GLU A 138 18.29 -17.88 -17.43
CA GLU A 138 17.11 -17.78 -18.31
C GLU A 138 15.99 -16.91 -17.73
N ASP A 139 15.76 -16.97 -16.42
CA ASP A 139 14.73 -16.17 -15.75
C ASP A 139 15.10 -14.69 -15.73
N PHE A 140 16.39 -14.38 -15.55
CA PHE A 140 16.89 -13.00 -15.60
C PHE A 140 16.74 -12.41 -17.00
N LYS A 141 17.05 -13.19 -18.05
CA LYS A 141 16.85 -12.79 -19.46
C LYS A 141 15.38 -12.50 -19.77
N ARG A 142 14.46 -13.36 -19.34
CA ARG A 142 13.01 -13.12 -19.47
C ARG A 142 12.55 -11.86 -18.73
N GLY A 143 13.10 -11.61 -17.54
CA GLY A 143 12.84 -10.39 -16.79
C GLY A 143 13.33 -9.14 -17.54
N MET A 144 14.56 -9.17 -18.04
CA MET A 144 15.14 -8.06 -18.82
C MET A 144 14.28 -7.68 -20.02
N GLU A 145 13.73 -8.65 -20.76
CA GLU A 145 12.85 -8.39 -21.91
C GLU A 145 11.57 -7.62 -21.53
N SER A 146 11.11 -7.69 -20.28
CA SER A 146 9.92 -6.97 -19.79
C SER A 146 10.21 -5.54 -19.33
N PHE A 147 11.45 -5.24 -18.94
CA PHE A 147 11.85 -3.94 -18.38
C PHE A 147 12.75 -3.12 -19.31
N ILE A 148 13.48 -3.76 -20.23
CA ILE A 148 14.41 -3.12 -21.15
C ILE A 148 13.85 -3.25 -22.56
N SER A 149 13.88 -2.18 -23.33
CA SER A 149 13.42 -2.20 -24.72
C SER A 149 14.31 -3.09 -25.60
N PRO A 150 13.78 -3.66 -26.70
CA PRO A 150 14.56 -4.51 -27.60
C PRO A 150 15.79 -3.81 -28.21
N ASP A 151 15.78 -2.48 -28.31
CA ASP A 151 16.90 -1.67 -28.79
C ASP A 151 17.89 -1.26 -27.67
N GLY A 152 17.61 -1.63 -26.42
CA GLY A 152 18.45 -1.36 -25.25
C GLY A 152 18.51 0.12 -24.83
N LYS A 153 17.65 0.99 -25.38
CA LYS A 153 17.69 2.44 -25.15
C LYS A 153 16.70 2.95 -24.11
N SER A 154 15.73 2.12 -23.73
CA SER A 154 14.69 2.50 -22.77
C SER A 154 14.60 1.45 -21.67
N VAL A 155 14.46 1.92 -20.44
CA VAL A 155 14.22 1.09 -19.27
C VAL A 155 12.95 1.56 -18.60
N ARG A 156 12.09 0.61 -18.22
CA ARG A 156 10.87 0.84 -17.46
C ARG A 156 11.10 0.40 -16.02
N PHE A 157 10.66 1.21 -15.08
CA PHE A 157 10.56 0.84 -13.67
C PHE A 157 9.09 0.85 -13.25
N ILE A 158 8.70 -0.08 -12.39
CA ILE A 158 7.36 -0.10 -11.79
C ILE A 158 7.52 0.35 -10.34
N ILE A 159 6.87 1.46 -10.01
CA ILE A 159 6.92 2.05 -8.68
C ILE A 159 5.54 1.82 -8.04
N SER A 160 5.52 1.03 -6.97
CA SER A 160 4.32 0.78 -6.18
C SER A 160 4.32 1.69 -4.96
N HIS A 161 3.24 2.43 -4.77
CA HIS A 161 3.10 3.34 -3.63
C HIS A 161 2.32 2.62 -2.52
N GLU A 162 2.66 2.93 -1.27
CA GLU A 162 1.94 2.40 -0.11
C GLU A 162 0.55 3.03 0.04
N ASN A 163 0.41 4.29 -0.40
CA ASN A 163 -0.84 5.06 -0.36
C ASN A 163 -1.63 4.89 -1.66
N ASP A 164 -2.95 5.04 -1.56
CA ASP A 164 -3.85 5.00 -2.71
C ASP A 164 -3.49 6.11 -3.73
N PRO A 165 -3.18 5.75 -4.99
CA PRO A 165 -2.77 6.71 -6.03
C PRO A 165 -3.86 7.71 -6.43
N LEU A 166 -5.13 7.49 -6.07
CA LEU A 166 -6.22 8.43 -6.32
C LEU A 166 -6.38 9.51 -5.23
N THR A 167 -5.63 9.39 -4.12
CA THR A 167 -5.69 10.38 -3.03
C THR A 167 -4.78 11.58 -3.30
N PRO A 168 -5.07 12.76 -2.73
CA PRO A 168 -4.20 13.94 -2.85
C PRO A 168 -2.76 13.67 -2.42
N ASP A 169 -2.57 12.83 -1.40
CA ASP A 169 -1.23 12.47 -0.92
C ASP A 169 -0.50 11.53 -1.90
N GLY A 170 -1.24 10.58 -2.51
CA GLY A 170 -0.75 9.73 -3.60
C GLY A 170 -0.30 10.54 -4.82
N ILE A 171 -1.06 11.57 -5.19
CA ILE A 171 -0.76 12.46 -6.32
C ILE A 171 0.46 13.35 -6.03
N LYS A 172 0.59 13.89 -4.81
CA LYS A 172 1.76 14.71 -4.41
C LYS A 172 3.10 13.96 -4.49
N LEU A 173 3.08 12.64 -4.33
CA LEU A 173 4.28 11.80 -4.42
C LEU A 173 4.86 11.75 -5.85
N VAL A 174 4.03 11.94 -6.88
CA VAL A 174 4.43 11.87 -8.30
C VAL A 174 5.56 12.86 -8.61
N GLU A 175 5.48 14.08 -8.09
CA GLU A 175 6.50 15.11 -8.29
C GLU A 175 7.80 14.77 -7.56
N LYS A 176 7.70 14.24 -6.33
CA LYS A 176 8.86 13.79 -5.55
C LYS A 176 9.59 12.65 -6.25
N ILE A 177 8.85 11.68 -6.78
CA ILE A 177 9.42 10.55 -7.54
C ILE A 177 10.14 11.03 -8.79
N THR A 178 9.50 11.92 -9.55
CA THR A 178 10.09 12.49 -10.77
C THR A 178 11.37 13.28 -10.44
N THR A 179 11.39 14.00 -9.32
CA THR A 179 12.56 14.76 -8.87
C THR A 179 13.67 13.84 -8.40
N ALA A 180 13.36 12.84 -7.56
CA ALA A 180 14.32 11.84 -7.10
C ALA A 180 14.95 11.07 -8.28
N ALA A 181 14.15 10.67 -9.27
CA ALA A 181 14.65 10.03 -10.49
C ALA A 181 15.60 10.94 -11.28
N LYS A 182 15.28 12.24 -11.40
CA LYS A 182 16.16 13.23 -12.03
C LYS A 182 17.45 13.48 -11.25
N GLU A 183 17.41 13.36 -9.93
CA GLU A 183 18.59 13.51 -9.08
C GLU A 183 19.48 12.28 -9.13
N ALA A 184 18.89 11.07 -9.13
CA ALA A 184 19.63 9.80 -9.18
C ALA A 184 20.45 9.63 -10.47
N ILE A 185 20.02 10.22 -11.59
CA ILE A 185 20.78 10.14 -12.86
C ILE A 185 21.93 11.16 -12.96
N LYS A 186 21.99 12.17 -12.08
CA LYS A 186 23.05 13.19 -12.13
C LYS A 186 24.40 12.56 -11.80
N GLY A 187 25.43 12.89 -12.59
CA GLY A 187 26.77 12.32 -12.38
C GLY A 187 26.90 10.86 -12.83
N THR A 188 25.86 10.28 -13.42
CA THR A 188 25.91 8.96 -14.06
C THR A 188 26.00 9.11 -15.58
N PRO A 189 26.40 8.06 -16.33
CA PRO A 189 26.34 8.06 -17.80
C PRO A 189 24.93 8.33 -18.38
N LEU A 190 23.89 8.28 -17.54
CA LEU A 190 22.49 8.47 -17.90
C LEU A 190 21.99 9.90 -17.71
N GLU A 191 22.83 10.86 -17.33
CA GLU A 191 22.43 12.25 -17.03
C GLU A 191 21.66 12.94 -18.17
N GLY A 192 21.91 12.54 -19.43
CA GLY A 192 21.19 13.05 -20.61
C GLY A 192 19.86 12.34 -20.94
N SER A 193 19.44 11.36 -20.13
CA SER A 193 18.26 10.55 -20.40
C SER A 193 16.96 11.31 -20.12
N LYS A 194 15.93 11.06 -20.93
CA LYS A 194 14.59 11.60 -20.70
C LYS A 194 13.82 10.68 -19.76
N ILE A 195 13.29 11.24 -18.67
CA ILE A 195 12.47 10.52 -17.70
C ILE A 195 11.01 10.83 -17.99
N TYR A 196 10.22 9.77 -18.18
CA TYR A 196 8.76 9.85 -18.34
C TYR A 196 8.11 9.05 -17.23
N LEU A 197 7.10 9.63 -16.60
CA LEU A 197 6.31 8.99 -15.57
C LEU A 197 4.88 8.81 -16.09
N THR A 198 4.33 7.61 -15.90
CA THR A 198 2.97 7.26 -16.32
C THR A 198 2.34 6.38 -15.24
N GLY A 199 1.02 6.18 -15.32
CA GLY A 199 0.23 5.48 -14.31
C GLY A 199 -0.95 6.32 -13.86
N THR A 200 -1.75 5.76 -12.96
CA THR A 200 -2.98 6.40 -12.48
C THR A 200 -2.69 7.73 -11.77
N ALA A 201 -1.79 7.73 -10.78
CA ALA A 201 -1.44 8.95 -10.03
C ALA A 201 -0.89 10.07 -10.93
N ALA A 202 -0.03 9.71 -11.90
CA ALA A 202 0.53 10.67 -12.86
C ALA A 202 -0.56 11.26 -13.78
N ALA A 203 -1.46 10.42 -14.30
CA ALA A 203 -2.57 10.89 -15.13
C ALA A 203 -3.54 11.82 -14.37
N PHE A 204 -3.86 11.50 -13.11
CA PHE A 204 -4.69 12.37 -12.27
C PHE A 204 -3.98 13.68 -11.92
N LYS A 205 -2.65 13.64 -11.69
CA LYS A 205 -1.85 14.85 -11.52
C LYS A 205 -1.95 15.77 -12.74
N ASP A 206 -1.71 15.21 -13.93
CA ASP A 206 -1.75 15.98 -15.18
C ASP A 206 -3.16 16.54 -15.44
N MET A 207 -4.21 15.79 -15.10
CA MET A 207 -5.59 16.25 -15.22
C MET A 207 -5.93 17.36 -14.20
N GLN A 208 -5.40 17.29 -12.99
CA GLN A 208 -5.52 18.34 -11.97
C GLN A 208 -4.85 19.64 -12.45
N GLU A 209 -3.58 19.54 -12.88
CA GLU A 209 -2.83 20.70 -13.38
C GLU A 209 -3.52 21.31 -14.60
N GLY A 210 -4.00 20.47 -15.53
CA GLY A 210 -4.78 20.92 -16.69
C GLY A 210 -6.04 21.68 -16.26
N ASN A 211 -6.79 21.14 -15.30
CA ASN A 211 -8.00 21.79 -14.79
C ASN A 211 -7.71 23.15 -14.12
N ASP A 212 -6.60 23.29 -13.39
CA ASP A 212 -6.21 24.55 -12.76
C ASP A 212 -5.84 25.62 -13.79
N TRP A 213 -5.11 25.25 -14.84
CA TRP A 213 -4.81 26.15 -15.96
C TRP A 213 -6.05 26.53 -16.74
N ASP A 214 -6.90 25.55 -17.06
CA ASP A 214 -8.17 25.79 -17.76
C ASP A 214 -9.08 26.69 -16.95
N LEU A 215 -9.12 26.55 -15.61
CA LEU A 215 -9.90 27.41 -14.72
C LEU A 215 -9.46 28.87 -14.80
N ILE A 216 -8.14 29.11 -14.79
CA ILE A 216 -7.57 30.47 -14.88
C ILE A 216 -7.84 31.07 -16.26
N ILE A 217 -7.57 30.30 -17.32
CA ILE A 217 -7.77 30.75 -18.70
C ILE A 217 -9.24 31.04 -18.96
N ALA A 218 -10.13 30.10 -18.63
CA ALA A 218 -11.58 30.26 -18.81
C ALA A 218 -12.13 31.38 -17.94
N GLY A 219 -11.68 31.50 -16.68
CA GLY A 219 -12.09 32.56 -15.78
C GLY A 219 -11.73 33.95 -16.31
N ILE A 220 -10.47 34.16 -16.71
CA ILE A 220 -10.00 35.44 -17.27
C ILE A 220 -10.67 35.73 -18.61
N ALA A 221 -10.77 34.74 -19.51
CA ALA A 221 -11.41 34.90 -20.81
C ALA A 221 -12.91 35.22 -20.69
N ALA A 222 -13.64 34.51 -19.82
CA ALA A 222 -15.06 34.75 -19.62
C ALA A 222 -15.31 36.09 -18.92
N LEU A 223 -14.57 36.44 -17.86
CA LEU A 223 -14.72 37.73 -17.18
C LEU A 223 -14.39 38.90 -18.10
N SER A 224 -13.34 38.79 -18.92
CA SER A 224 -12.99 39.82 -19.90
C SER A 224 -14.04 39.92 -21.01
N LEU A 225 -14.58 38.81 -21.50
CA LEU A 225 -15.67 38.80 -22.48
C LEU A 225 -16.93 39.46 -21.92
N ILE A 226 -17.36 39.07 -20.71
CA ILE A 226 -18.51 39.67 -20.01
C ILE A 226 -18.27 41.17 -19.82
N PHE A 227 -17.07 41.56 -19.38
CA PHE A 227 -16.71 42.97 -19.22
C PHE A 227 -16.84 43.76 -20.52
N ILE A 228 -16.33 43.22 -21.64
CA ILE A 228 -16.42 43.86 -22.96
C ILE A 228 -17.88 44.00 -23.41
N ILE A 229 -18.68 42.92 -23.31
CA ILE A 229 -20.10 42.94 -23.67
C ILE A 229 -20.86 43.96 -22.81
N MET A 230 -20.60 43.99 -21.51
CA MET A 230 -21.20 44.96 -20.59
C MET A 230 -20.78 46.38 -20.92
N LEU A 231 -19.52 46.62 -21.27
CA LEU A 231 -19.03 47.93 -21.68
C LEU A 231 -19.75 48.39 -22.97
N LEU A 232 -19.96 47.50 -23.94
CA LEU A 232 -20.69 47.81 -25.17
C LEU A 232 -22.16 48.13 -24.92
N ILE A 233 -22.83 47.34 -24.06
CA ILE A 233 -24.26 47.49 -23.79
C ILE A 233 -24.52 48.68 -22.89
N THR A 234 -23.80 48.82 -21.77
CA THR A 234 -24.01 49.91 -20.82
C THR A 234 -23.35 51.22 -21.26
N ARG A 235 -22.33 51.18 -22.12
CA ARG A 235 -21.47 52.32 -22.46
C ARG A 235 -20.90 53.05 -21.23
N SER A 236 -20.81 52.35 -20.09
CA SER A 236 -20.29 52.86 -18.83
C SER A 236 -19.23 51.89 -18.30
N LEU A 237 -18.02 52.40 -18.07
CA LEU A 237 -16.91 51.61 -17.55
C LEU A 237 -17.19 51.17 -16.10
N VAL A 238 -17.79 52.07 -15.32
CA VAL A 238 -18.05 51.86 -13.90
C VAL A 238 -19.17 50.84 -13.70
N ALA A 239 -20.24 50.92 -14.50
CA ALA A 239 -21.31 49.93 -14.46
C ALA A 239 -20.79 48.53 -14.82
N ALA A 240 -20.01 48.42 -15.90
CA ALA A 240 -19.42 47.16 -16.33
C ALA A 240 -18.50 46.56 -15.24
N ALA A 241 -17.65 47.37 -14.62
CA ALA A 241 -16.75 46.92 -13.56
C ALA A 241 -17.50 46.43 -12.31
N VAL A 242 -18.55 47.14 -11.88
CA VAL A 242 -19.38 46.73 -10.74
C VAL A 242 -20.05 45.40 -11.00
N ILE A 243 -20.63 45.20 -12.19
CA ILE A 243 -21.33 43.97 -12.54
C ILE A 243 -20.36 42.78 -12.53
N VAL A 244 -19.21 42.92 -13.19
CA VAL A 244 -18.18 41.88 -13.18
C VAL A 244 -17.69 41.61 -11.77
N GLY A 245 -17.50 42.65 -10.95
CA GLY A 245 -17.17 42.52 -9.54
C GLY A 245 -18.21 41.72 -8.75
N THR A 246 -19.50 41.97 -8.98
CA THR A 246 -20.58 41.20 -8.34
C THR A 246 -20.58 39.73 -8.75
N VAL A 247 -20.24 39.42 -10.01
CA VAL A 247 -20.10 38.03 -10.49
C VAL A 247 -18.93 37.34 -9.81
N VAL A 248 -17.79 38.02 -9.66
CA VAL A 248 -16.62 37.46 -8.95
C VAL A 248 -16.93 37.21 -7.47
N VAL A 249 -17.64 38.13 -6.81
CA VAL A 249 -18.11 37.94 -5.43
C VAL A 249 -19.07 36.75 -5.33
N SER A 250 -19.93 36.57 -6.34
CA SER A 250 -20.84 35.42 -6.45
C SER A 250 -20.11 34.08 -6.54
N LEU A 251 -19.12 34.00 -7.42
CA LEU A 251 -18.26 32.82 -7.56
C LEU A 251 -17.51 32.51 -6.26
N GLY A 252 -16.90 33.53 -5.64
CA GLY A 252 -16.19 33.38 -4.38
C GLY A 252 -17.11 32.90 -3.24
N ALA A 253 -18.33 33.46 -3.16
CA ALA A 253 -19.32 33.03 -2.19
C ALA A 253 -19.81 31.60 -2.44
N SER A 254 -20.01 31.22 -3.70
CA SER A 254 -20.38 29.85 -4.08
C SER A 254 -19.32 28.83 -3.65
N PHE A 255 -18.04 29.14 -3.87
CA PHE A 255 -16.94 28.28 -3.44
C PHE A 255 -16.83 28.22 -1.93
N GLY A 256 -16.89 29.36 -1.24
CA GLY A 256 -16.86 29.42 0.21
C GLY A 256 -18.00 28.63 0.85
N LEU A 257 -19.22 28.76 0.32
CA LEU A 257 -20.38 27.99 0.78
C LEU A 257 -20.23 26.49 0.51
N SER A 258 -19.70 26.11 -0.65
CA SER A 258 -19.49 24.69 -0.98
C SER A 258 -18.42 24.05 -0.09
N ILE A 259 -17.29 24.75 0.14
CA ILE A 259 -16.25 24.33 1.08
C ILE A 259 -16.83 24.17 2.48
N LEU A 260 -17.63 25.14 2.94
CA LEU A 260 -18.28 25.07 4.24
C LEU A 260 -19.19 23.84 4.36
N VAL A 261 -20.04 23.59 3.37
CA VAL A 261 -20.99 22.47 3.40
C VAL A 261 -20.28 21.12 3.28
N TRP A 262 -19.36 20.96 2.35
CA TRP A 262 -18.74 19.66 2.09
C TRP A 262 -17.58 19.36 3.03
N GLN A 263 -16.65 20.29 3.23
CA GLN A 263 -15.47 20.03 4.05
C GLN A 263 -15.75 20.18 5.55
N HIS A 264 -16.52 21.19 5.97
CA HIS A 264 -16.73 21.44 7.40
C HIS A 264 -17.96 20.72 7.98
N ILE A 265 -19.04 20.56 7.22
CA ILE A 265 -20.25 19.89 7.71
C ILE A 265 -20.22 18.39 7.41
N LEU A 266 -19.89 18.00 6.18
CA LEU A 266 -19.90 16.60 5.75
C LEU A 266 -18.54 15.89 5.91
N GLY A 267 -17.44 16.63 6.05
CA GLY A 267 -16.09 16.08 6.20
C GLY A 267 -15.52 15.44 4.93
N ILE A 268 -16.08 15.76 3.76
CA ILE A 268 -15.69 15.18 2.47
C ILE A 268 -14.99 16.25 1.65
N GLU A 269 -13.82 15.92 1.11
CA GLU A 269 -13.08 16.83 0.24
C GLU A 269 -13.81 17.06 -1.09
N LEU A 270 -13.68 18.27 -1.63
CA LEU A 270 -14.26 18.60 -2.92
C LEU A 270 -13.42 17.96 -4.03
N HIS A 271 -14.09 17.33 -4.97
CA HIS A 271 -13.46 16.88 -6.19
C HIS A 271 -13.05 18.08 -7.06
N PHE A 272 -11.87 18.02 -7.68
CA PHE A 272 -11.30 19.15 -8.44
C PHE A 272 -12.17 19.64 -9.60
N MET A 273 -12.86 18.72 -10.27
CA MET A 273 -13.79 19.03 -11.36
C MET A 273 -14.98 19.89 -10.91
N VAL A 274 -15.35 19.86 -9.62
CA VAL A 274 -16.48 20.63 -9.08
C VAL A 274 -16.24 22.13 -9.26
N MET A 275 -15.02 22.59 -9.01
CA MET A 275 -14.67 24.00 -9.15
C MET A 275 -14.80 24.47 -10.59
N ALA A 276 -14.24 23.72 -11.55
CA ALA A 276 -14.31 24.09 -12.96
C ALA A 276 -15.76 24.10 -13.49
N MET A 277 -16.54 23.06 -13.17
CA MET A 277 -17.93 22.99 -13.60
C MET A 277 -18.78 24.13 -12.99
N ALA A 278 -18.56 24.42 -11.71
CA ALA A 278 -19.24 25.51 -11.03
C ALA A 278 -18.90 26.87 -11.64
N VAL A 279 -17.63 27.16 -11.96
CA VAL A 279 -17.26 28.42 -12.65
C VAL A 279 -17.98 28.55 -13.98
N ILE A 280 -17.92 27.51 -14.82
CA ILE A 280 -18.51 27.56 -16.16
C ILE A 280 -20.01 27.85 -16.07
N VAL A 281 -20.74 27.11 -15.23
CA VAL A 281 -22.20 27.25 -15.11
C VAL A 281 -22.58 28.57 -14.42
N LEU A 282 -21.91 28.93 -13.33
CA LEU A 282 -22.21 30.16 -12.59
C LEU A 282 -21.84 31.41 -13.40
N LEU A 283 -20.77 31.39 -14.20
CA LEU A 283 -20.45 32.50 -15.10
C LEU A 283 -21.47 32.61 -16.22
N ALA A 284 -21.86 31.50 -16.85
CA ALA A 284 -22.83 31.49 -17.93
C ALA A 284 -24.17 32.07 -17.45
N VAL A 285 -24.71 31.51 -16.37
CA VAL A 285 -26.02 31.92 -15.84
C VAL A 285 -25.95 33.27 -15.13
N GLY A 286 -24.85 33.52 -14.41
CA GLY A 286 -24.60 34.75 -13.68
C GLY A 286 -24.58 35.98 -14.58
N ALA A 287 -23.89 35.87 -15.74
CA ALA A 287 -23.77 36.93 -16.71
C ALA A 287 -25.11 37.27 -17.38
N ASP A 288 -25.86 36.26 -17.81
CA ASP A 288 -27.10 36.44 -18.57
C ASP A 288 -28.17 37.21 -17.78
N TYR A 289 -28.37 36.83 -16.52
CA TYR A 289 -29.36 37.48 -15.68
C TYR A 289 -28.93 38.88 -15.20
N ASN A 290 -27.63 39.09 -14.97
CA ASN A 290 -27.09 40.43 -14.69
C ASN A 290 -27.29 41.35 -15.90
N LEU A 291 -27.11 40.81 -17.11
CA LEU A 291 -27.34 41.55 -18.34
C LEU A 291 -28.80 41.99 -18.48
N LEU A 292 -29.74 41.07 -18.28
CA LEU A 292 -31.18 41.36 -18.39
C LEU A 292 -31.61 42.46 -17.42
N LEU A 293 -31.15 42.40 -16.17
CA LEU A 293 -31.46 43.39 -15.15
C LEU A 293 -30.93 44.77 -15.53
N VAL A 294 -29.70 44.85 -16.02
CA VAL A 294 -29.05 46.12 -16.36
C VAL A 294 -29.61 46.71 -17.65
N ALA A 295 -29.87 45.88 -18.67
CA ALA A 295 -30.57 46.30 -19.88
C ALA A 295 -31.92 46.93 -19.52
N ARG A 296 -32.65 46.33 -18.56
CA ARG A 296 -33.95 46.85 -18.15
C ARG A 296 -33.87 48.12 -17.31
N ILE A 297 -32.90 48.21 -16.40
CA ILE A 297 -32.59 49.48 -15.70
C ILE A 297 -32.28 50.56 -16.73
N LYS A 298 -31.50 50.24 -17.77
CA LYS A 298 -31.11 51.19 -18.83
C LYS A 298 -32.29 51.71 -19.64
N GLU A 299 -33.24 50.85 -19.99
CA GLU A 299 -34.46 51.25 -20.70
C GLU A 299 -35.32 52.21 -19.85
N GLU A 300 -35.37 51.96 -18.54
CA GLU A 300 -36.15 52.72 -17.57
C GLU A 300 -35.45 53.99 -17.03
N ILE A 301 -34.20 54.25 -17.45
CA ILE A 301 -33.46 55.47 -17.07
C ILE A 301 -34.23 56.75 -17.39
N HIS A 302 -35.05 56.75 -18.45
CA HIS A 302 -35.81 57.91 -18.90
C HIS A 302 -36.81 58.44 -17.85
N ALA A 303 -37.27 57.57 -16.93
CA ALA A 303 -38.15 57.94 -15.82
C ALA A 303 -37.41 58.58 -14.62
N GLY A 304 -36.07 58.63 -14.65
CA GLY A 304 -35.20 59.08 -13.56
C GLY A 304 -34.54 57.91 -12.82
N LEU A 305 -33.32 58.09 -12.31
CA LEU A 305 -32.47 57.01 -11.77
C LEU A 305 -33.13 56.18 -10.66
N ASN A 306 -33.70 56.81 -9.64
CA ASN A 306 -34.30 56.09 -8.51
C ASN A 306 -35.62 55.40 -8.90
N THR A 307 -36.45 56.06 -9.70
CA THR A 307 -37.73 55.52 -10.17
C THR A 307 -37.52 54.40 -11.19
N GLY A 308 -36.51 54.51 -12.05
CA GLY A 308 -36.14 53.50 -13.04
C GLY A 308 -35.62 52.22 -12.39
N ILE A 309 -34.78 52.32 -11.35
CA ILE A 309 -34.32 51.14 -10.58
C ILE A 309 -35.51 50.46 -9.89
N ILE A 310 -36.39 51.22 -9.23
CA ILE A 310 -37.58 50.65 -8.56
C ILE A 310 -38.52 49.98 -9.56
N ARG A 311 -38.77 50.61 -10.71
CA ARG A 311 -39.67 50.05 -11.74
C ARG A 311 -39.06 48.84 -12.44
N ALA A 312 -37.75 48.84 -12.69
CA ALA A 312 -37.04 47.68 -13.22
C ALA A 312 -37.04 46.50 -12.22
N MET A 313 -36.76 46.76 -10.94
CA MET A 313 -36.82 45.74 -9.89
C MET A 313 -38.24 45.19 -9.69
N GLY A 314 -39.26 46.07 -9.66
CA GLY A 314 -40.65 45.65 -9.50
C GLY A 314 -41.21 44.90 -10.71
N GLY A 315 -40.78 45.25 -11.93
CA GLY A 315 -41.30 44.66 -13.17
C GLY A 315 -40.59 43.38 -13.61
N THR A 316 -39.27 43.30 -13.50
CA THR A 316 -38.48 42.14 -13.96
C THR A 316 -37.81 41.36 -12.84
N GLY A 317 -37.73 41.92 -11.62
CA GLY A 317 -37.11 41.24 -10.49
C GLY A 317 -37.79 39.91 -10.18
N SER A 318 -39.13 39.88 -10.11
CA SER A 318 -39.90 38.67 -9.77
C SER A 318 -39.69 37.53 -10.77
N VAL A 319 -39.65 37.83 -12.07
CA VAL A 319 -39.44 36.83 -13.14
C VAL A 319 -38.02 36.26 -13.07
N VAL A 320 -37.01 37.13 -12.91
CA VAL A 320 -35.61 36.71 -12.84
C VAL A 320 -35.33 35.92 -11.56
N THR A 321 -35.87 36.35 -10.41
CA THR A 321 -35.73 35.62 -9.14
C THR A 321 -36.43 34.27 -9.19
N ALA A 322 -37.62 34.18 -9.82
CA ALA A 322 -38.33 32.90 -9.95
C ALA A 322 -37.55 31.93 -10.85
N ALA A 323 -37.04 32.40 -11.99
CA ALA A 323 -36.20 31.58 -12.88
C ALA A 323 -34.92 31.10 -12.18
N GLY A 324 -34.25 31.99 -11.45
CA GLY A 324 -33.05 31.67 -10.67
C GLY A 324 -33.32 30.65 -9.55
N LEU A 325 -34.43 30.78 -8.84
CA LEU A 325 -34.84 29.83 -7.79
C LEU A 325 -35.15 28.45 -8.38
N VAL A 326 -35.93 28.38 -9.46
CA VAL A 326 -36.24 27.12 -10.13
C VAL A 326 -34.94 26.43 -10.55
N PHE A 327 -34.02 27.17 -11.17
CA PHE A 327 -32.75 26.59 -11.61
C PHE A 327 -31.88 26.13 -10.43
N ALA A 328 -31.79 26.93 -9.37
CA ALA A 328 -31.05 26.56 -8.17
C ALA A 328 -31.59 25.29 -7.51
N PHE A 329 -32.92 25.15 -7.38
CA PHE A 329 -33.54 23.94 -6.83
C PHE A 329 -33.37 22.72 -7.74
N THR A 330 -33.44 22.90 -9.07
CA THR A 330 -33.16 21.79 -10.00
C THR A 330 -31.72 21.29 -9.87
N MET A 331 -30.74 22.19 -9.72
CA MET A 331 -29.35 21.80 -9.49
C MET A 331 -29.15 21.16 -8.11
N MET A 332 -29.79 21.69 -7.06
CA MET A 332 -29.76 21.07 -5.73
C MET A 332 -30.36 19.67 -5.70
N SER A 333 -31.34 19.35 -6.56
CA SER A 333 -31.93 18.01 -6.61
C SER A 333 -30.90 16.91 -6.94
N MET A 334 -29.79 17.27 -7.61
CA MET A 334 -28.68 16.35 -7.87
C MET A 334 -27.97 15.88 -6.59
N PHE A 335 -28.21 16.52 -5.44
CA PHE A 335 -27.71 16.06 -4.14
C PHE A 335 -28.14 14.63 -3.80
N VAL A 336 -29.28 14.18 -4.34
CA VAL A 336 -29.81 12.81 -4.13
C VAL A 336 -29.02 11.75 -4.92
N SER A 337 -28.12 12.16 -5.83
CA SER A 337 -27.32 11.23 -6.62
C SER A 337 -26.36 10.43 -5.74
N GLU A 338 -26.26 9.12 -6.01
CA GLU A 338 -25.26 8.23 -5.38
C GLU A 338 -23.81 8.62 -5.76
N MET A 339 -23.63 9.32 -6.88
CA MET A 339 -22.34 9.82 -7.32
C MET A 339 -22.01 11.12 -6.59
N THR A 340 -21.08 11.06 -5.64
CA THR A 340 -20.65 12.21 -4.80
C THR A 340 -20.23 13.42 -5.64
N VAL A 341 -19.54 13.20 -6.77
CA VAL A 341 -19.14 14.28 -7.69
C VAL A 341 -20.34 15.04 -8.26
N VAL A 342 -21.40 14.32 -8.65
CA VAL A 342 -22.63 14.93 -9.20
C VAL A 342 -23.38 15.71 -8.11
N ALA A 343 -23.47 15.14 -6.90
CA ALA A 343 -24.06 15.81 -5.74
C ALA A 343 -23.27 17.09 -5.37
N GLN A 344 -21.94 17.04 -5.38
CA GLN A 344 -21.08 18.19 -5.13
C GLN A 344 -21.27 19.30 -6.18
N VAL A 345 -21.28 18.96 -7.48
CA VAL A 345 -21.51 19.91 -8.57
C VAL A 345 -22.88 20.60 -8.41
N GLY A 346 -23.95 19.81 -8.27
CA GLY A 346 -25.31 20.35 -8.21
C GLY A 346 -25.57 21.22 -6.98
N THR A 347 -25.08 20.81 -5.81
CA THR A 347 -25.20 21.62 -4.58
C THR A 347 -24.37 22.90 -4.63
N THR A 348 -23.15 22.84 -5.17
CA THR A 348 -22.29 24.02 -5.34
C THR A 348 -22.96 25.05 -6.24
N ILE A 349 -23.42 24.62 -7.42
CA ILE A 349 -24.10 25.50 -8.38
C ILE A 349 -25.40 26.03 -7.78
N GLY A 350 -26.20 25.19 -7.15
CA GLY A 350 -27.47 25.60 -6.55
C GLY A 350 -27.29 26.65 -5.45
N LEU A 351 -26.32 26.45 -4.54
CA LEU A 351 -26.02 27.41 -3.47
C LEU A 351 -25.46 28.72 -4.03
N GLY A 352 -24.57 28.63 -5.02
CA GLY A 352 -24.05 29.79 -5.75
C GLY A 352 -25.16 30.61 -6.38
N LEU A 353 -26.09 29.97 -7.08
CA LEU A 353 -27.23 30.64 -7.72
C LEU A 353 -28.21 31.23 -6.71
N LEU A 354 -28.47 30.55 -5.58
CA LEU A 354 -29.29 31.14 -4.51
C LEU A 354 -28.65 32.41 -3.95
N PHE A 355 -27.34 32.37 -3.67
CA PHE A 355 -26.62 33.53 -3.17
C PHE A 355 -26.62 34.67 -4.20
N ASP A 356 -26.35 34.34 -5.46
CA ASP A 356 -26.35 35.27 -6.58
C ASP A 356 -27.71 35.96 -6.77
N THR A 357 -28.80 35.19 -6.75
CA THR A 357 -30.15 35.70 -6.99
C THR A 357 -30.70 36.50 -5.80
N LEU A 358 -30.54 35.98 -4.59
CA LEU A 358 -31.14 36.57 -3.38
C LEU A 358 -30.28 37.68 -2.78
N VAL A 359 -28.96 37.49 -2.69
CA VAL A 359 -28.07 38.46 -2.02
C VAL A 359 -27.53 39.45 -3.02
N ILE A 360 -26.97 38.96 -4.13
CA ILE A 360 -26.25 39.83 -5.06
C ILE A 360 -27.24 40.63 -5.89
N ARG A 361 -28.11 39.97 -6.67
CA ARG A 361 -29.05 40.67 -7.56
C ARG A 361 -30.16 41.40 -6.85
N SER A 362 -30.76 40.80 -5.82
CA SER A 362 -31.93 41.42 -5.18
C SER A 362 -31.54 42.55 -4.22
N PHE A 363 -30.32 42.50 -3.66
CA PHE A 363 -29.89 43.46 -2.64
C PHE A 363 -28.63 44.24 -3.03
N MET A 364 -27.53 43.56 -3.38
CA MET A 364 -26.24 44.22 -3.61
C MET A 364 -26.23 45.11 -4.87
N THR A 365 -26.67 44.59 -6.02
CA THR A 365 -26.61 45.29 -7.31
C THR A 365 -27.46 46.57 -7.33
N PRO A 366 -28.74 46.56 -6.87
CA PRO A 366 -29.56 47.77 -6.80
C PRO A 366 -29.01 48.78 -5.78
N SER A 367 -28.47 48.31 -4.67
CA SER A 367 -27.89 49.18 -3.63
C SER A 367 -26.64 49.89 -4.12
N ILE A 368 -25.73 49.18 -4.82
CA ILE A 368 -24.54 49.79 -5.41
C ILE A 368 -24.95 50.79 -6.51
N ALA A 369 -25.90 50.42 -7.37
CA ALA A 369 -26.42 51.31 -8.41
C ALA A 369 -27.05 52.59 -7.82
N ALA A 370 -27.81 52.47 -6.73
CA ALA A 370 -28.42 53.60 -6.04
C ALA A 370 -27.37 54.51 -5.35
N LEU A 371 -26.37 53.92 -4.68
CA LEU A 371 -25.30 54.65 -4.00
C LEU A 371 -24.39 55.41 -4.98
N MET A 372 -24.05 54.79 -6.12
CA MET A 372 -23.16 55.39 -7.12
C MET A 372 -23.90 56.39 -8.02
N GLY A 373 -25.22 56.27 -8.19
CA GLY A 373 -26.08 57.25 -8.85
C GLY A 373 -25.57 57.68 -10.23
N LYS A 374 -25.10 58.93 -10.33
CA LYS A 374 -24.59 59.52 -11.59
C LYS A 374 -23.22 58.97 -12.02
N TRP A 375 -22.40 58.51 -11.05
CA TRP A 375 -21.08 57.94 -11.32
C TRP A 375 -21.17 56.53 -11.88
N PHE A 376 -22.25 55.80 -11.57
CA PHE A 376 -22.51 54.48 -12.12
C PHE A 376 -22.59 54.49 -13.65
N TRP A 377 -23.06 55.59 -14.24
CA TRP A 377 -23.23 55.71 -15.69
C TRP A 377 -22.07 56.43 -16.40
N TRP A 378 -21.02 56.83 -15.69
CA TRP A 378 -19.89 57.55 -16.28
C TRP A 378 -19.20 56.70 -17.37
N PRO A 379 -19.06 57.19 -18.62
CA PRO A 379 -19.07 58.60 -19.08
C PRO A 379 -20.40 59.14 -19.62
N GLN A 380 -21.47 58.34 -19.64
CA GLN A 380 -22.79 58.82 -20.07
C GLN A 380 -23.42 59.76 -19.03
N VAL A 381 -23.76 60.97 -19.45
CA VAL A 381 -24.43 61.96 -18.58
C VAL A 381 -25.91 61.61 -18.47
N VAL A 382 -26.27 60.86 -17.42
CA VAL A 382 -27.66 60.49 -17.12
C VAL A 382 -28.30 61.50 -16.16
N ARG A 383 -29.50 61.99 -16.49
CA ARG A 383 -30.25 62.95 -15.67
C ARG A 383 -30.85 62.25 -14.43
N GLN A 384 -30.62 62.84 -13.25
CA GLN A 384 -31.15 62.33 -11.97
C GLN A 384 -32.67 62.51 -11.78
N ARG A 385 -33.30 63.43 -12.52
CA ARG A 385 -34.74 63.71 -12.44
C ARG A 385 -35.36 63.67 -13.84
N PRO A 386 -36.62 63.21 -13.99
CA PRO A 386 -37.33 63.25 -15.26
C PRO A 386 -37.40 64.71 -15.76
N ALA A 387 -37.42 64.87 -17.09
CA ALA A 387 -37.63 66.18 -17.69
C ALA A 387 -38.95 66.75 -17.18
N ARG A 388 -38.93 67.96 -16.61
CA ARG A 388 -40.14 68.65 -16.14
C ARG A 388 -41.11 68.68 -17.32
N ALA A 389 -42.29 68.09 -17.17
CA ALA A 389 -43.33 68.17 -18.19
C ALA A 389 -43.51 69.64 -18.57
N ALA A 390 -43.45 69.94 -19.87
CA ALA A 390 -43.64 71.30 -20.37
C ALA A 390 -44.96 71.82 -19.79
N THR A 391 -44.87 72.99 -19.15
CA THR A 391 -46.02 73.70 -18.58
C THR A 391 -47.16 73.69 -19.62
N PRO A 392 -48.38 73.26 -19.28
CA PRO A 392 -49.48 73.31 -20.24
C PRO A 392 -49.62 74.75 -20.76
N PRO A 393 -49.85 74.96 -22.06
CA PRO A 393 -49.97 76.30 -22.62
C PRO A 393 -51.04 77.07 -21.85
N LYS A 394 -50.68 78.27 -21.39
CA LYS A 394 -51.57 79.19 -20.69
C LYS A 394 -52.82 79.38 -21.58
N PRO A 395 -54.05 79.24 -21.06
CA PRO A 395 -55.24 79.51 -21.86
C PRO A 395 -55.15 80.93 -22.42
N LEU A 396 -55.28 81.07 -23.74
CA LEU A 396 -55.34 82.38 -24.38
C LEU A 396 -56.59 83.09 -23.87
N GLU A 397 -56.42 84.26 -23.26
CA GLU A 397 -57.53 85.13 -22.88
C GLU A 397 -58.30 85.54 -24.16
N PRO A 398 -59.64 85.54 -24.12
CA PRO A 398 -60.43 86.00 -25.26
C PRO A 398 -60.17 87.49 -25.47
N VAL A 399 -59.69 87.83 -26.67
CA VAL A 399 -59.60 89.21 -27.15
C VAL A 399 -61.04 89.72 -27.30
N GLY A 400 -61.39 90.72 -26.50
CA GLY A 400 -62.71 91.34 -26.46
C GLY A 400 -63.04 92.21 -27.67
#